data_AF-A0A9E5NLW9-F1
#
_entry.id   AF-A0A9E5NLW9-F1
#
_cell.length_a   1.000
_cell.length_b   1.000
_cell.length_c   1.000
_cell.angle_alpha   90.00
_cell.angle_beta   90.00
_cell.angle_gamma   90.00
#
_symmetry.space_group_name_H-M   'P 1'
#
loop_
_entity.id
_entity.type
_entity.pdbx_description
1 polymer ?
#
loop_
_entity_poly.entity_id
_entity_poly.type
_entity_poly.pdbx_seq_one_letter_code
_entity_poly.pdbx_strand_id
1 'polypeptide(L)'
;MKFDDVLSIIHDVPDYQVFLTVDELKASTHQLANRHPNTVEILPIGHSRQGDPIEAIKIGNGPRQALLFAMPHPDEPIGSMMLEYLSHRLAEDDALRQSLGYTWYMIKCIDPDGTRLNEGWFKGPFSMENYARHHYRPPSFQQVAWTFPIDYKTLHFDDPLPETQALMALIEEVRPDFMYSLHNSDFGGVYFYIWDEAPPLYEPFHKLVESQGLPLHRGESEMPYETEYASAIYKDSSIAAAYDYLEEQTDTDPAEIIKGGTLSFEYARKFCEPFTLICEMPYFYHPAINDTSASDMVRRDAILQAIAETREKVGFMQRLYDAVKSELTLPSPFRVAIEETLRTSLAELAAQENWVRTNRGTAEMATVAQKFDSLVIHRLHRLLGLGMFVRMLDAQIAATGESASLSSTRETAKAAFDAGSAALEAELDYTVVPIQKLVRVQLGSALLAADYVAG
;
A
#
# COMPACT_ATOMS: atom_id res chain seq x y z
N MET A 1 -19.12 18.57 10.05
CA MET A 1 -17.94 19.42 9.82
C MET A 1 -18.04 19.94 8.41
N LYS A 2 -17.93 21.25 8.19
CA LYS A 2 -18.00 21.78 6.81
C LYS A 2 -16.69 21.52 6.10
N PHE A 3 -16.72 21.42 4.77
CA PHE A 3 -15.51 21.23 3.96
C PHE A 3 -14.45 22.32 4.23
N ASP A 4 -14.87 23.57 4.44
CA ASP A 4 -13.97 24.67 4.80
C ASP A 4 -13.26 24.46 6.15
N ASP A 5 -13.92 23.82 7.12
CA ASP A 5 -13.32 23.49 8.41
C ASP A 5 -12.22 22.43 8.22
N VAL A 6 -12.48 21.43 7.35
CA VAL A 6 -11.48 20.42 6.98
C VAL A 6 -10.28 21.08 6.31
N LEU A 7 -10.50 21.98 5.34
CA LEU A 7 -9.41 22.72 4.69
C LEU A 7 -8.57 23.52 5.68
N SER A 8 -9.21 24.16 6.67
CA SER A 8 -8.49 24.89 7.71
C SER A 8 -7.57 23.98 8.53
N ILE A 9 -8.01 22.76 8.87
CA ILE A 9 -7.20 21.82 9.66
C ILE A 9 -6.03 21.29 8.83
N ILE A 10 -6.28 20.85 7.59
CA ILE A 10 -5.22 20.28 6.76
C ILE A 10 -4.16 21.34 6.37
N HIS A 11 -4.51 22.63 6.32
CA HIS A 11 -3.54 23.69 6.04
C HIS A 11 -2.40 23.76 7.06
N ASP A 12 -2.67 23.40 8.32
CA ASP A 12 -1.68 23.40 9.41
C ASP A 12 -0.69 22.23 9.35
N VAL A 13 -0.88 21.26 8.43
CA VAL A 13 0.06 20.15 8.22
C VAL A 13 1.45 20.72 7.86
N PRO A 14 2.52 20.36 8.59
CA PRO A 14 3.88 20.83 8.31
C PRO A 14 4.38 20.43 6.92
N ASP A 15 5.33 21.22 6.40
CA ASP A 15 6.02 20.88 5.15
C ASP A 15 7.10 19.81 5.41
N TYR A 16 6.66 18.57 5.65
CA TYR A 16 7.57 17.44 5.90
C TYR A 16 8.49 17.22 4.70
N GLN A 17 9.80 17.25 4.95
CA GLN A 17 10.82 17.04 3.91
C GLN A 17 11.29 15.58 3.83
N VAL A 18 10.97 14.77 4.84
CA VAL A 18 11.38 13.37 4.94
C VAL A 18 10.30 12.55 5.63
N PHE A 19 10.30 11.24 5.41
CA PHE A 19 9.55 10.29 6.23
C PHE A 19 10.31 9.99 7.51
N LEU A 20 9.59 9.77 8.61
CA LEU A 20 10.18 9.34 9.88
C LEU A 20 10.48 7.84 9.84
N THR A 21 11.61 7.44 10.40
CA THR A 21 11.94 6.03 10.64
C THR A 21 11.05 5.43 11.74
N VAL A 22 11.01 4.11 11.86
CA VAL A 22 10.27 3.42 12.92
C VAL A 22 10.70 3.93 14.30
N ASP A 23 12.01 4.09 14.51
CA ASP A 23 12.56 4.55 15.79
C ASP A 23 12.22 6.03 16.06
N GLU A 24 12.22 6.89 15.04
CA GLU A 24 11.80 8.28 15.16
C GLU A 24 10.30 8.41 15.49
N LEU A 25 9.45 7.59 14.86
CA LEU A 25 8.00 7.53 15.15
C LEU A 25 7.73 7.06 16.58
N LYS A 26 8.44 6.03 17.06
CA LYS A 26 8.36 5.54 18.45
C LYS A 26 8.80 6.62 19.42
N ALA A 27 9.96 7.24 19.18
CA ALA A 27 10.48 8.32 20.01
C ALA A 27 9.51 9.51 20.08
N SER A 28 8.92 9.91 18.95
CA SER A 28 7.92 10.99 18.91
C SER A 28 6.68 10.65 19.74
N THR A 29 6.17 9.43 19.61
CA THR A 29 5.01 8.93 20.38
C THR A 29 5.25 9.00 21.89
N HIS A 30 6.38 8.50 22.39
CA HIS A 30 6.69 8.59 23.82
C HIS A 30 6.90 10.03 24.28
N GLN A 31 7.51 10.89 23.46
CA GLN A 31 7.65 12.31 23.80
C GLN A 31 6.30 13.03 23.86
N LEU A 32 5.37 12.68 22.96
CA LEU A 32 4.00 13.22 22.94
C LEU A 32 3.25 12.82 24.22
N ALA A 33 3.30 11.53 24.59
CA ALA A 33 2.68 11.03 25.82
C ALA A 33 3.26 11.68 27.09
N ASN A 34 4.58 11.87 27.15
CA ASN A 34 5.24 12.56 28.26
C ASN A 34 4.84 14.04 28.36
N ARG A 35 4.59 14.71 27.23
CA ARG A 35 4.15 16.11 27.18
C ARG A 35 2.67 16.27 27.54
N HIS A 36 1.83 15.31 27.16
CA HIS A 36 0.37 15.35 27.36
C HIS A 36 -0.14 14.11 28.12
N PRO A 37 0.33 13.84 29.35
CA PRO A 37 0.07 12.57 30.06
C PRO A 37 -1.40 12.37 30.47
N ASN A 38 -2.21 13.45 30.47
CA ASN A 38 -3.65 13.37 30.78
C ASN A 38 -4.53 13.20 29.52
N THR A 39 -3.91 13.22 28.33
CA THR A 39 -4.62 13.23 27.04
C THR A 39 -4.20 12.08 26.14
N VAL A 40 -2.94 11.66 26.24
CA VAL A 40 -2.31 10.67 25.37
C VAL A 40 -1.95 9.46 26.21
N GLU A 41 -2.59 8.34 25.92
CA GLU A 41 -2.33 7.03 26.52
C GLU A 41 -1.62 6.14 25.48
N ILE A 42 -0.54 5.47 25.87
CA ILE A 42 0.14 4.48 25.03
C ILE A 42 -0.31 3.09 25.47
N LEU A 43 -0.82 2.30 24.53
CA LEU A 43 -1.29 0.95 24.73
C LEU A 43 -0.31 -0.03 24.07
N PRO A 44 0.40 -0.89 24.83
CA PRO A 44 1.18 -1.96 24.25
C PRO A 44 0.23 -3.04 23.71
N ILE A 45 0.21 -3.26 22.40
CA ILE A 45 -0.75 -4.17 21.74
C ILE A 45 -0.12 -5.47 21.26
N GLY A 46 1.21 -5.56 21.25
CA GLY A 46 1.90 -6.78 20.83
C GLY A 46 3.36 -6.54 20.49
N HIS A 47 3.95 -7.51 19.80
CA HIS A 47 5.30 -7.42 19.25
C HIS A 47 5.29 -7.94 17.81
N SER A 48 6.20 -7.42 17.00
CA SER A 48 6.44 -7.92 15.65
C SER A 48 7.10 -9.31 15.66
N ARG A 49 7.25 -9.92 14.49
CA ARG A 49 7.95 -11.20 14.31
C ARG A 49 9.39 -11.18 14.82
N GLN A 50 10.09 -10.04 14.73
CA GLN A 50 11.44 -9.85 15.26
C GLN A 50 11.46 -9.34 16.71
N GLY A 51 10.30 -9.25 17.37
CA GLY A 51 10.19 -8.91 18.79
C GLY A 51 10.15 -7.40 19.06
N ASP A 52 9.88 -6.59 18.04
CA ASP A 52 9.82 -5.14 18.17
C ASP A 52 8.46 -4.74 18.77
N PRO A 53 8.39 -3.93 19.85
CA PRO A 53 7.11 -3.55 20.45
C PRO A 53 6.22 -2.81 19.46
N ILE A 54 4.94 -3.17 19.45
CA ILE A 54 3.88 -2.50 18.70
C ILE A 54 2.98 -1.78 19.71
N GLU A 55 2.80 -0.49 19.48
CA GLU A 55 2.09 0.40 20.39
C GLU A 55 0.98 1.14 19.64
N ALA A 56 -0.20 1.19 20.25
CA ALA A 56 -1.28 2.07 19.84
C ALA A 56 -1.31 3.33 20.72
N ILE A 57 -1.75 4.43 20.14
CA ILE A 57 -1.97 5.71 20.82
C ILE A 57 -3.48 5.87 20.99
N LYS A 58 -3.92 6.13 22.22
CA LYS A 58 -5.31 6.46 22.53
C LYS A 58 -5.44 7.92 22.95
N ILE A 59 -6.30 8.67 22.25
CA ILE A 59 -6.58 10.09 22.52
C ILE A 59 -8.08 10.37 22.46
N GLY A 60 -8.59 11.12 23.43
CA GLY A 60 -10.01 11.49 23.52
C GLY A 60 -10.84 10.53 24.37
N ASN A 61 -12.11 10.86 24.52
CA ASN A 61 -13.08 10.15 25.35
C ASN A 61 -14.51 10.26 24.78
N GLY A 62 -14.60 10.49 23.46
CA GLY A 62 -15.87 10.56 22.77
C GLY A 62 -16.57 9.20 22.69
N PRO A 63 -17.90 9.18 22.51
CA PRO A 63 -18.67 7.94 22.47
C PRO A 63 -18.34 7.07 21.27
N ARG A 64 -17.89 7.66 20.15
CA ARG A 64 -17.53 6.91 18.94
C ARG A 64 -16.07 6.49 18.97
N GLN A 65 -15.77 5.35 18.36
CA GLN A 65 -14.45 4.76 18.34
C GLN A 65 -13.86 4.84 16.93
N ALA A 66 -12.66 5.44 16.80
CA ALA A 66 -11.94 5.51 15.53
C ALA A 66 -10.64 4.70 15.63
N LEU A 67 -10.40 3.77 14.71
CA LEU A 67 -9.17 2.98 14.61
C LEU A 67 -8.45 3.28 13.30
N LEU A 68 -7.29 3.94 13.38
CA LEU A 68 -6.48 4.29 12.22
C LEU A 68 -5.11 3.63 12.37
N PHE A 69 -4.59 3.02 11.31
CA PHE A 69 -3.27 2.38 11.36
C PHE A 69 -2.53 2.54 10.05
N ALA A 70 -1.20 2.67 10.15
CA ALA A 70 -0.31 2.90 9.03
C ALA A 70 0.74 1.80 8.88
N MET A 71 1.31 1.72 7.68
CA MET A 71 2.22 0.66 7.23
C MET A 71 1.64 -0.76 7.35
N PRO A 72 0.37 -1.00 6.96
CA PRO A 72 -0.14 -2.38 6.79
C PRO A 72 0.62 -3.10 5.67
N HIS A 73 1.16 -2.32 4.74
CA HIS A 73 2.30 -2.69 3.91
C HIS A 73 3.52 -1.85 4.32
N PRO A 74 4.70 -2.48 4.48
CA PRO A 74 5.85 -1.82 5.11
C PRO A 74 6.53 -0.73 4.27
N ASP A 75 6.22 -0.64 2.99
CA ASP A 75 6.74 0.33 2.02
C ASP A 75 5.89 1.60 1.93
N GLU A 76 4.84 1.73 2.75
CA GLU A 76 3.81 2.76 2.61
C GLU A 76 3.81 3.80 3.76
N PRO A 77 4.81 4.72 3.84
CA PRO A 77 5.01 5.58 5.01
C PRO A 77 4.13 6.85 5.10
N ILE A 78 3.27 7.13 4.12
CA ILE A 78 2.49 8.40 4.12
C ILE A 78 1.52 8.40 5.30
N GLY A 79 0.85 7.26 5.53
CA GLY A 79 -0.05 7.08 6.66
C GLY A 79 0.59 7.40 8.00
N SER A 80 1.84 7.01 8.21
CA SER A 80 2.56 7.24 9.45
C SER A 80 2.80 8.73 9.70
N MET A 81 3.10 9.49 8.64
CA MET A 81 3.24 10.94 8.72
C MET A 81 1.91 11.65 8.98
N MET A 82 0.81 11.11 8.45
CA MET A 82 -0.53 11.60 8.76
C MET A 82 -0.89 11.37 10.23
N LEU A 83 -0.65 10.17 10.75
CA LEU A 83 -0.89 9.85 12.16
C LEU A 83 0.05 10.60 13.10
N GLU A 84 1.28 10.88 12.68
CA GLU A 84 2.20 11.77 13.39
C GLU A 84 1.55 13.15 13.60
N TYR A 85 1.10 13.79 12.53
CA TYR A 85 0.41 15.08 12.62
C TYR A 85 -0.87 14.99 13.45
N LEU A 86 -1.76 14.04 13.13
CA LEU A 86 -3.08 13.93 13.75
C LEU A 86 -2.98 13.69 15.25
N SER A 87 -2.06 12.83 15.70
CA SER A 87 -1.86 12.55 17.13
C SER A 87 -1.43 13.80 17.91
N HIS A 88 -0.52 14.62 17.36
CA HIS A 88 -0.14 15.91 17.93
C HIS A 88 -1.31 16.88 17.96
N ARG A 89 -2.00 17.05 16.82
CA ARG A 89 -3.12 17.98 16.67
C ARG A 89 -4.26 17.65 17.63
N LEU A 90 -4.57 16.36 17.81
CA LEU A 90 -5.56 15.89 18.77
C LEU A 90 -5.08 16.04 20.20
N ALA A 91 -3.79 15.87 20.53
CA ALA A 91 -3.30 16.06 21.89
C ALA A 91 -3.37 17.53 22.36
N GLU A 92 -3.21 18.48 21.44
CA GLU A 92 -3.08 19.91 21.74
C GLU A 92 -4.41 20.68 21.73
N ASP A 93 -5.46 20.17 21.07
CA ASP A 93 -6.71 20.91 20.86
C ASP A 93 -7.96 20.21 21.38
N ASP A 94 -8.38 20.64 22.56
CA ASP A 94 -9.59 20.18 23.24
C ASP A 94 -10.87 20.43 22.42
N ALA A 95 -10.95 21.57 21.73
CA ALA A 95 -12.14 21.95 20.97
C ALA A 95 -12.30 21.07 19.74
N LEU A 96 -11.20 20.77 19.04
CA LEU A 96 -11.18 19.81 17.94
C LEU A 96 -11.65 18.43 18.41
N ARG A 97 -11.08 17.91 19.51
CA ARG A 97 -11.50 16.61 20.08
C ARG A 97 -12.99 16.57 20.41
N GLN A 98 -13.51 17.62 21.05
CA GLN A 98 -14.93 17.74 21.38
C GLN A 98 -15.81 17.79 20.13
N SER A 99 -15.38 18.53 19.09
CA SER A 99 -16.14 18.66 17.85
C SER A 99 -16.22 17.36 17.05
N LEU A 100 -15.15 16.55 17.06
CA LEU A 100 -15.11 15.26 16.40
C LEU A 100 -15.90 14.21 17.19
N GLY A 101 -15.82 14.22 18.52
CA GLY A 101 -16.60 13.33 19.38
C GLY A 101 -16.15 11.86 19.34
N TYR A 102 -14.87 11.62 19.06
CA TYR A 102 -14.26 10.29 19.00
C TYR A 102 -13.31 10.02 20.17
N THR A 103 -13.15 8.74 20.51
CA THR A 103 -11.94 8.18 21.09
C THR A 103 -11.12 7.59 19.95
N TRP A 104 -9.91 8.10 19.75
CA TRP A 104 -9.02 7.76 18.63
C TRP A 104 -7.99 6.74 19.09
N TYR A 105 -7.87 5.65 18.34
CA TYR A 105 -6.84 4.63 18.45
C TYR A 105 -5.98 4.69 17.19
N MET A 106 -4.69 4.94 17.34
CA MET A 106 -3.78 5.17 16.22
C MET A 106 -2.53 4.30 16.33
N ILE A 107 -2.19 3.58 15.26
CA ILE A 107 -0.94 2.80 15.18
C ILE A 107 -0.07 3.40 14.07
N LYS A 108 1.03 4.07 14.44
CA LYS A 108 1.89 4.76 13.47
C LYS A 108 2.68 3.82 12.57
N CYS A 109 2.91 2.57 12.98
CA CYS A 109 3.59 1.54 12.19
C CYS A 109 3.17 0.16 12.71
N ILE A 110 2.38 -0.58 11.93
CA ILE A 110 1.94 -1.93 12.32
C ILE A 110 2.94 -3.02 11.92
N ASP A 111 3.71 -2.84 10.83
CA ASP A 111 4.79 -3.75 10.41
C ASP A 111 6.18 -3.08 10.57
N PRO A 112 6.71 -2.95 11.81
CA PRO A 112 8.01 -2.32 12.04
C PRO A 112 9.19 -3.11 11.47
N ASP A 113 9.04 -4.42 11.27
CA ASP A 113 10.10 -5.29 10.75
C ASP A 113 10.30 -5.05 9.25
N GLY A 114 9.21 -5.10 8.49
CA GLY A 114 9.25 -4.80 7.07
C GLY A 114 9.61 -3.33 6.82
N THR A 115 9.08 -2.40 7.63
CA THR A 115 9.29 -0.96 7.42
C THR A 115 10.77 -0.59 7.48
N ARG A 116 11.53 -1.19 8.40
CA ARG A 116 12.99 -0.94 8.48
C ARG A 116 13.75 -1.33 7.23
N LEU A 117 13.23 -2.27 6.44
CA LEU A 117 13.83 -2.62 5.15
C LEU A 117 13.58 -1.55 4.08
N ASN A 118 12.65 -0.62 4.30
CA ASN A 118 12.35 0.51 3.41
C ASN A 118 12.99 1.84 3.84
N GLU A 119 13.50 1.97 5.07
CA GLU A 119 14.03 3.26 5.59
C GLU A 119 15.16 3.88 4.76
N GLY A 120 15.83 3.08 3.92
CA GLY A 120 16.90 3.54 3.03
C GLY A 120 16.50 4.65 2.04
N TRP A 121 15.20 4.79 1.72
CA TRP A 121 14.72 5.89 0.86
C TRP A 121 13.98 6.99 1.63
N PHE A 122 13.69 6.83 2.92
CA PHE A 122 12.83 7.75 3.70
C PHE A 122 13.38 9.17 3.80
N LYS A 123 14.71 9.32 3.72
CA LYS A 123 15.40 10.61 3.82
C LYS A 123 15.78 11.21 2.46
N GLY A 124 15.33 10.59 1.37
CA GLY A 124 15.68 10.97 0.01
C GLY A 124 17.11 10.58 -0.40
N PRO A 125 17.57 11.00 -1.59
CA PRO A 125 16.81 11.77 -2.58
C PRO A 125 15.59 10.99 -3.07
N PHE A 126 14.49 11.69 -3.33
CA PHE A 126 13.26 11.06 -3.79
C PHE A 126 13.30 10.94 -5.31
N SER A 127 13.72 9.78 -5.79
CA SER A 127 13.77 9.40 -7.20
C SER A 127 13.25 7.98 -7.35
N MET A 128 12.79 7.61 -8.55
CA MET A 128 12.37 6.23 -8.83
C MET A 128 13.53 5.26 -8.62
N GLU A 129 14.75 5.67 -8.96
CA GLU A 129 15.96 4.87 -8.72
C GLU A 129 16.21 4.62 -7.24
N ASN A 130 16.19 5.66 -6.40
CA ASN A 130 16.46 5.51 -4.97
C ASN A 130 15.32 4.76 -4.26
N TYR A 131 14.07 4.99 -4.67
CA TYR A 131 12.91 4.25 -4.21
C TYR A 131 13.05 2.75 -4.53
N ALA A 132 13.23 2.40 -5.80
CA ALA A 132 13.35 1.01 -6.22
C ALA A 132 14.57 0.29 -5.62
N ARG A 133 15.67 1.01 -5.38
CA ARG A 133 16.89 0.46 -4.77
C ARG A 133 16.68 0.02 -3.32
N HIS A 134 15.79 0.70 -2.58
CA HIS A 134 15.55 0.45 -1.16
C HIS A 134 14.15 -0.13 -0.89
N HIS A 135 13.35 -0.37 -1.93
CA HIS A 135 12.03 -0.95 -1.82
C HIS A 135 12.09 -2.38 -1.25
N TYR A 136 11.10 -2.70 -0.42
CA TYR A 136 10.82 -4.03 0.08
C TYR A 136 9.32 -4.21 0.27
N ARG A 137 8.77 -5.25 -0.37
CA ARG A 137 7.41 -5.74 -0.15
C ARG A 137 7.46 -7.23 0.25
N PRO A 138 6.84 -7.65 1.36
CA PRO A 138 6.74 -9.07 1.71
C PRO A 138 5.82 -9.82 0.72
N PRO A 139 5.89 -11.15 0.65
CA PRO A 139 4.81 -11.93 0.00
C PRO A 139 3.48 -11.77 0.75
N SER A 140 2.36 -12.11 0.12
CA SER A 140 1.02 -11.81 0.66
C SER A 140 0.75 -12.41 2.04
N PHE A 141 1.21 -13.64 2.28
CA PHE A 141 1.14 -14.31 3.58
C PHE A 141 2.07 -13.73 4.66
N GLN A 142 2.79 -12.64 4.36
CA GLN A 142 3.66 -11.90 5.27
C GLN A 142 3.38 -10.39 5.29
N GLN A 143 2.25 -9.96 4.73
CA GLN A 143 1.76 -8.59 4.77
C GLN A 143 0.60 -8.46 5.74
N VAL A 144 0.67 -7.53 6.70
CA VAL A 144 -0.37 -7.36 7.73
C VAL A 144 -1.75 -7.12 7.10
N ALA A 145 -1.81 -6.40 5.98
CA ALA A 145 -3.04 -6.17 5.24
C ALA A 145 -3.76 -7.47 4.84
N TRP A 146 -3.04 -8.56 4.57
CA TRP A 146 -3.55 -9.76 3.91
C TRP A 146 -3.34 -11.02 4.72
N THR A 147 -3.24 -10.93 6.05
CA THR A 147 -3.02 -12.09 6.92
C THR A 147 -4.09 -12.25 7.98
N PHE A 148 -5.30 -11.73 7.76
CA PHE A 148 -6.44 -12.00 8.64
C PHE A 148 -7.08 -13.36 8.31
N PRO A 149 -7.63 -14.10 9.30
CA PRO A 149 -8.21 -15.41 9.05
C PRO A 149 -9.44 -15.42 8.13
N ILE A 150 -9.48 -16.36 7.19
CA ILE A 150 -10.60 -16.58 6.27
C ILE A 150 -10.83 -18.07 5.98
N ASP A 151 -12.11 -18.42 5.90
CA ASP A 151 -12.61 -19.66 5.30
C ASP A 151 -13.54 -19.28 4.13
N TYR A 152 -13.12 -19.57 2.90
CA TYR A 152 -13.92 -19.30 1.70
C TYR A 152 -13.71 -20.39 0.64
N LYS A 153 -14.78 -21.13 0.34
CA LYS A 153 -14.73 -22.31 -0.57
C LYS A 153 -13.62 -23.29 -0.15
N THR A 154 -12.56 -23.47 -0.94
CA THR A 154 -11.40 -24.31 -0.61
C THR A 154 -10.23 -23.54 0.00
N LEU A 155 -10.30 -22.20 0.04
CA LEU A 155 -9.30 -21.35 0.67
C LEU A 155 -9.50 -21.36 2.19
N HIS A 156 -8.47 -21.80 2.90
CA HIS A 156 -8.39 -21.78 4.35
C HIS A 156 -7.08 -21.11 4.75
N PHE A 157 -7.19 -19.98 5.45
CA PHE A 157 -6.05 -19.27 6.03
C PHE A 157 -6.35 -18.94 7.49
N ASP A 158 -5.53 -19.45 8.40
CA ASP A 158 -5.58 -19.17 9.84
C ASP A 158 -4.16 -19.15 10.43
N ASP A 159 -3.26 -18.44 9.76
CA ASP A 159 -1.87 -18.21 10.21
C ASP A 159 -1.57 -16.71 10.26
N PRO A 160 -2.31 -15.92 11.07
CA PRO A 160 -2.10 -14.49 11.16
C PRO A 160 -0.73 -14.18 11.79
N LEU A 161 -0.03 -13.18 11.24
CA LEU A 161 1.24 -12.70 11.78
C LEU A 161 1.06 -12.15 13.20
N PRO A 162 2.10 -12.14 14.06
CA PRO A 162 2.07 -11.45 15.35
C PRO A 162 1.57 -9.99 15.28
N GLU A 163 2.00 -9.25 14.25
CA GLU A 163 1.55 -7.89 13.94
C GLU A 163 0.04 -7.86 13.64
N THR A 164 -0.45 -8.83 12.87
CA THR A 164 -1.89 -8.96 12.56
C THR A 164 -2.69 -9.33 13.78
N GLN A 165 -2.20 -10.25 14.62
CA GLN A 165 -2.84 -10.64 15.87
C GLN A 165 -2.97 -9.46 16.82
N ALA A 166 -1.96 -8.58 16.90
CA ALA A 166 -2.03 -7.35 17.67
C ALA A 166 -3.15 -6.42 17.18
N LEU A 167 -3.29 -6.26 15.85
CA LEU A 167 -4.38 -5.49 15.26
C LEU A 167 -5.75 -6.15 15.43
N MET A 168 -5.85 -7.48 15.30
CA MET A 168 -7.07 -8.25 15.55
C MET A 168 -7.57 -8.04 16.98
N ALA A 169 -6.70 -8.19 17.98
CA ALA A 169 -7.05 -7.99 19.38
C ALA A 169 -7.57 -6.57 19.64
N LEU A 170 -6.92 -5.56 19.04
CA LEU A 170 -7.36 -4.18 19.16
C LEU A 170 -8.72 -3.93 18.49
N ILE A 171 -8.97 -4.51 17.31
CA ILE A 171 -10.27 -4.43 16.62
C ILE A 171 -11.39 -5.01 17.51
N GLU A 172 -11.15 -6.17 18.13
CA GLU A 172 -12.13 -6.86 18.99
C GLU A 172 -12.44 -6.09 20.28
N GLU A 173 -11.42 -5.45 20.86
CA GLU A 173 -11.56 -4.61 22.06
C GLU A 173 -12.26 -3.29 21.76
N VAL A 174 -11.81 -2.58 20.71
CA VAL A 174 -12.25 -1.23 20.38
C VAL A 174 -13.62 -1.23 19.70
N ARG A 175 -13.90 -2.22 18.84
CA ARG A 175 -15.13 -2.28 18.02
C ARG A 175 -15.41 -0.95 17.31
N PRO A 176 -14.52 -0.51 16.39
CA PRO A 176 -14.57 0.82 15.81
C PRO A 176 -15.88 1.13 15.09
N ASP A 177 -16.32 2.39 15.15
CA ASP A 177 -17.34 2.95 14.27
C ASP A 177 -16.73 3.46 12.96
N PHE A 178 -15.46 3.88 13.01
CA PHE A 178 -14.67 4.30 11.87
C PHE A 178 -13.32 3.60 11.87
N MET A 179 -12.94 2.98 10.76
CA MET A 179 -11.64 2.35 10.61
C MET A 179 -10.94 2.82 9.32
N TYR A 180 -9.66 3.17 9.42
CA TYR A 180 -8.87 3.65 8.29
C TYR A 180 -7.56 2.86 8.22
N SER A 181 -7.44 2.01 7.20
CA SER A 181 -6.16 1.42 6.82
C SER A 181 -5.45 2.40 5.89
N LEU A 182 -4.32 2.96 6.33
CA LEU A 182 -3.61 3.99 5.57
C LEU A 182 -2.60 3.34 4.62
N HIS A 183 -2.77 3.62 3.34
CA HIS A 183 -2.01 3.01 2.25
C HIS A 183 -1.38 4.04 1.32
N ASN A 184 -0.50 3.58 0.44
CA ASN A 184 0.09 4.38 -0.62
C ASN A 184 0.05 3.62 -1.94
N SER A 185 -0.03 4.36 -3.04
CA SER A 185 0.38 3.86 -4.34
C SER A 185 1.77 4.40 -4.70
N ASP A 186 2.55 3.62 -5.45
CA ASP A 186 3.89 4.05 -5.85
C ASP A 186 3.82 5.21 -6.84
N PHE A 187 3.11 4.97 -7.95
CA PHE A 187 3.00 5.87 -9.08
C PHE A 187 1.59 5.81 -9.62
N GLY A 188 0.92 6.95 -9.72
CA GLY A 188 -0.39 7.03 -10.36
C GLY A 188 -1.14 8.30 -9.97
N GLY A 189 -2.45 8.14 -9.76
CA GLY A 189 -3.31 9.15 -9.16
C GLY A 189 -3.89 8.70 -7.82
N VAL A 190 -4.63 9.59 -7.15
CA VAL A 190 -5.31 9.27 -5.89
C VAL A 190 -6.56 8.44 -6.15
N TYR A 191 -6.78 7.41 -5.35
CA TYR A 191 -8.02 6.64 -5.34
C TYR A 191 -8.37 6.13 -3.94
N PHE A 192 -9.60 5.67 -3.77
CA PHE A 192 -10.15 5.29 -2.47
C PHE A 192 -10.82 3.93 -2.54
N TYR A 193 -10.71 3.17 -1.46
CA TYR A 193 -11.59 2.03 -1.22
C TYR A 193 -12.51 2.30 -0.04
N ILE A 194 -13.78 1.95 -0.21
CA ILE A 194 -14.80 1.94 0.85
C ILE A 194 -15.59 0.63 0.75
N TRP A 195 -16.10 0.13 1.88
CA TRP A 195 -16.86 -1.12 1.86
C TRP A 195 -18.28 -0.94 1.31
N ASP A 196 -19.05 -0.09 1.98
CA ASP A 196 -20.42 0.27 1.60
C ASP A 196 -20.41 1.58 0.79
N GLU A 197 -21.34 1.72 -0.15
CA GLU A 197 -21.50 2.97 -0.90
C GLU A 197 -21.73 4.15 0.07
N ALA A 198 -21.00 5.23 -0.17
CA ALA A 198 -21.17 6.48 0.57
C ALA A 198 -21.24 7.67 -0.38
N PRO A 199 -22.30 7.80 -1.21
CA PRO A 199 -22.43 8.88 -2.17
C PRO A 199 -22.18 10.29 -1.62
N PRO A 200 -22.57 10.63 -0.36
CA PRO A 200 -22.24 11.92 0.24
C PRO A 200 -20.75 12.25 0.33
N LEU A 201 -19.85 11.26 0.29
CA LEU A 201 -18.40 11.44 0.38
C LEU A 201 -17.70 11.58 -0.97
N TYR A 202 -18.33 11.21 -2.08
CA TYR A 202 -17.65 11.11 -3.39
C TYR A 202 -17.15 12.48 -3.87
N GLU A 203 -18.04 13.47 -3.96
CA GLU A 203 -17.67 14.83 -4.36
C GLU A 203 -16.71 15.50 -3.36
N PRO A 204 -16.91 15.39 -2.02
CA PRO A 204 -15.91 15.87 -1.05
C PRO A 204 -14.52 15.27 -1.22
N PHE A 205 -14.38 13.97 -1.47
CA PHE A 205 -13.08 13.35 -1.72
C PHE A 205 -12.43 13.87 -3.00
N HIS A 206 -13.20 14.01 -4.09
CA HIS A 206 -12.68 14.59 -5.33
C HIS A 206 -12.22 16.04 -5.16
N LYS A 207 -13.02 16.87 -4.47
CA LYS A 207 -12.66 18.26 -4.14
C LYS A 207 -11.42 18.35 -3.26
N LEU A 208 -11.26 17.43 -2.31
CA LEU A 208 -10.08 17.38 -1.45
C LEU A 208 -8.82 17.12 -2.28
N VAL A 209 -8.86 16.12 -3.16
CA VAL A 209 -7.75 15.79 -4.07
C VAL A 209 -7.43 16.97 -5.00
N GLU A 210 -8.45 17.57 -5.61
CA GLU A 210 -8.32 18.75 -6.47
C GLU A 210 -7.72 19.95 -5.72
N SER A 211 -8.12 20.19 -4.47
CA SER A 211 -7.61 21.30 -3.65
C SER A 211 -6.10 21.23 -3.42
N GLN A 212 -5.52 20.02 -3.49
CA GLN A 212 -4.07 19.80 -3.36
C GLN A 212 -3.35 19.78 -4.72
N GLY A 213 -4.08 19.96 -5.82
CA GLY A 213 -3.56 19.90 -7.18
C GLY A 213 -3.02 18.51 -7.54
N LEU A 214 -3.65 17.46 -7.00
CA LEU A 214 -3.33 16.07 -7.30
C LEU A 214 -4.37 15.49 -8.27
N PRO A 215 -4.00 14.52 -9.11
CA PRO A 215 -4.96 13.83 -9.97
C PRO A 215 -5.75 12.77 -9.19
N LEU A 216 -6.90 12.38 -9.73
CA LEU A 216 -7.49 11.07 -9.43
C LEU A 216 -6.83 10.01 -10.32
N HIS A 217 -6.77 8.76 -9.85
CA HIS A 217 -6.31 7.64 -10.67
C HIS A 217 -7.36 7.33 -11.75
N ARG A 218 -7.01 7.48 -13.03
CA ARG A 218 -7.89 7.17 -14.18
C ARG A 218 -7.33 6.08 -15.10
N GLY A 219 -6.29 5.38 -14.64
CA GLY A 219 -5.65 4.28 -15.34
C GLY A 219 -6.48 2.99 -15.30
N GLU A 220 -5.80 1.85 -15.34
CA GLU A 220 -6.46 0.58 -15.09
C GLU A 220 -6.84 0.48 -13.61
N SER A 221 -7.92 -0.25 -13.31
CA SER A 221 -8.19 -0.66 -11.93
C SER A 221 -7.04 -1.54 -11.43
N GLU A 222 -6.73 -1.45 -10.13
CA GLU A 222 -5.64 -2.22 -9.54
C GLU A 222 -5.90 -3.73 -9.71
N MET A 223 -7.16 -4.14 -9.50
CA MET A 223 -7.64 -5.48 -9.77
C MET A 223 -8.72 -5.51 -10.87
N PRO A 224 -8.68 -6.48 -11.81
CA PRO A 224 -9.67 -6.59 -12.89
C PRO A 224 -11.12 -6.83 -12.45
N TYR A 225 -11.34 -7.24 -11.20
CA TYR A 225 -12.63 -7.59 -10.60
C TYR A 225 -13.17 -6.53 -9.65
N GLU A 226 -12.50 -5.38 -9.54
CA GLU A 226 -12.97 -4.26 -8.71
C GLU A 226 -14.32 -3.72 -9.17
N THR A 227 -15.15 -3.35 -8.19
CA THR A 227 -16.40 -2.63 -8.45
C THR A 227 -16.17 -1.15 -8.25
N GLU A 228 -16.29 -0.34 -9.30
CA GLU A 228 -16.22 1.12 -9.21
C GLU A 228 -17.58 1.68 -8.76
N TYR A 229 -17.61 2.36 -7.60
CA TYR A 229 -18.80 3.07 -7.10
C TYR A 229 -18.91 4.47 -7.71
N ALA A 230 -17.77 5.13 -7.84
CA ALA A 230 -17.61 6.36 -8.58
C ALA A 230 -16.17 6.43 -9.07
N SER A 231 -15.91 7.32 -10.01
CA SER A 231 -14.57 7.76 -10.42
C SER A 231 -13.51 7.67 -9.30
N ALA A 232 -12.57 6.72 -9.42
CA ALA A 232 -11.47 6.52 -8.45
C ALA A 232 -11.92 6.23 -7.00
N ILE A 233 -13.14 5.70 -6.84
CA ILE A 233 -13.72 5.24 -5.57
C ILE A 233 -14.29 3.86 -5.83
N TYR A 234 -13.65 2.86 -5.24
CA TYR A 234 -13.93 1.46 -5.49
C TYR A 234 -14.48 0.80 -4.23
N LYS A 235 -15.19 -0.30 -4.45
CA LYS A 235 -15.43 -1.27 -3.40
C LYS A 235 -14.11 -1.92 -3.00
N ASP A 236 -13.93 -2.08 -1.70
CA ASP A 236 -12.77 -2.76 -1.09
C ASP A 236 -12.38 -4.10 -1.78
N SER A 237 -11.08 -4.40 -1.74
CA SER A 237 -10.42 -5.49 -2.49
C SER A 237 -10.55 -6.86 -1.81
N SER A 238 -11.79 -7.31 -1.60
CA SER A 238 -12.10 -8.59 -0.92
C SER A 238 -11.34 -9.77 -1.53
N ILE A 239 -10.72 -10.58 -0.66
CA ILE A 239 -10.01 -11.80 -1.08
C ILE A 239 -10.97 -12.85 -1.66
N ALA A 240 -12.26 -12.81 -1.28
CA ALA A 240 -13.29 -13.65 -1.89
C ALA A 240 -13.54 -13.28 -3.35
N ALA A 241 -13.51 -11.99 -3.70
CA ALA A 241 -13.60 -11.54 -5.09
C ALA A 241 -12.37 -11.95 -5.91
N ALA A 242 -11.18 -11.90 -5.31
CA ALA A 242 -9.94 -12.41 -5.92
C ALA A 242 -10.03 -13.92 -6.19
N TYR A 243 -10.55 -14.68 -5.22
CA TYR A 243 -10.79 -16.12 -5.37
C TYR A 243 -11.74 -16.40 -6.54
N ASP A 244 -12.91 -15.75 -6.56
CA ASP A 244 -13.93 -15.96 -7.60
C ASP A 244 -13.39 -15.61 -8.98
N TYR A 245 -12.62 -14.51 -9.09
CA TYR A 245 -11.94 -14.15 -10.33
C TYR A 245 -10.97 -15.25 -10.79
N LEU A 246 -10.10 -15.75 -9.91
CA LEU A 246 -9.16 -16.82 -10.28
C LEU A 246 -9.87 -18.13 -10.65
N GLU A 247 -10.98 -18.46 -9.98
CA GLU A 247 -11.81 -19.63 -10.28
C GLU A 247 -12.43 -19.51 -11.69
N GLU A 248 -12.84 -18.32 -12.08
CA GLU A 248 -13.39 -18.06 -13.42
C GLU A 248 -12.31 -18.01 -14.51
N GLN A 249 -11.10 -17.54 -14.18
CA GLN A 249 -10.06 -17.25 -15.16
C GLN A 249 -9.01 -18.35 -15.30
N THR A 250 -8.97 -19.35 -14.41
CA THR A 250 -7.96 -20.41 -14.40
C THR A 250 -8.55 -21.79 -14.15
N ASP A 251 -7.88 -22.86 -14.61
CA ASP A 251 -8.25 -24.26 -14.31
C ASP A 251 -7.63 -24.76 -12.99
N THR A 252 -6.91 -23.90 -12.27
CA THR A 252 -6.24 -24.21 -11.01
C THR A 252 -7.13 -23.79 -9.86
N ASP A 253 -7.22 -24.61 -8.80
CA ASP A 253 -7.91 -24.19 -7.58
C ASP A 253 -7.26 -22.89 -7.05
N PRO A 254 -8.03 -21.78 -6.90
CA PRO A 254 -7.47 -20.53 -6.40
C PRO A 254 -6.75 -20.65 -5.05
N ALA A 255 -7.09 -21.63 -4.20
CA ALA A 255 -6.38 -21.90 -2.94
C ALA A 255 -4.93 -22.39 -3.14
N GLU A 256 -4.57 -22.88 -4.34
CA GLU A 256 -3.18 -23.18 -4.68
C GLU A 256 -2.38 -21.92 -5.03
N ILE A 257 -3.06 -20.87 -5.49
CA ILE A 257 -2.47 -19.59 -5.89
C ILE A 257 -2.40 -18.63 -4.70
N ILE A 258 -3.56 -18.36 -4.07
CA ILE A 258 -3.71 -17.46 -2.92
C ILE A 258 -3.08 -18.09 -1.68
N LYS A 259 -2.11 -17.38 -1.08
CA LYS A 259 -1.44 -17.82 0.16
C LYS A 259 -1.70 -16.92 1.36
N GLY A 260 -2.20 -15.70 1.15
CA GLY A 260 -2.64 -14.82 2.21
C GLY A 260 -4.07 -15.15 2.68
N GLY A 261 -4.47 -14.45 3.73
CA GLY A 261 -5.83 -14.37 4.21
C GLY A 261 -6.57 -13.14 3.70
N THR A 262 -7.51 -12.65 4.51
CA THR A 262 -8.39 -11.52 4.21
C THR A 262 -7.87 -10.19 4.78
N LEU A 263 -8.63 -9.13 4.58
CA LEU A 263 -8.39 -7.77 5.04
C LEU A 263 -8.90 -7.56 6.48
N SER A 264 -8.32 -6.56 7.16
CA SER A 264 -8.77 -6.12 8.49
C SER A 264 -10.25 -5.76 8.55
N PHE A 265 -10.82 -5.33 7.43
CA PHE A 265 -12.20 -4.88 7.31
C PHE A 265 -13.18 -6.04 7.37
N GLU A 266 -12.96 -7.08 6.57
CA GLU A 266 -13.73 -8.32 6.61
C GLU A 266 -13.63 -8.99 7.98
N TYR A 267 -12.46 -8.89 8.64
CA TYR A 267 -12.28 -9.35 10.01
C TYR A 267 -13.13 -8.55 11.02
N ALA A 268 -13.06 -7.21 10.98
CA ALA A 268 -13.81 -6.35 11.89
C ALA A 268 -15.33 -6.56 11.79
N ARG A 269 -15.84 -6.87 10.59
CA ARG A 269 -17.26 -7.18 10.33
C ARG A 269 -17.80 -8.42 11.04
N LYS A 270 -16.92 -9.28 11.57
CA LYS A 270 -17.32 -10.39 12.45
C LYS A 270 -17.77 -9.90 13.84
N PHE A 271 -17.43 -8.66 14.22
CA PHE A 271 -17.63 -8.12 15.58
C PHE A 271 -18.37 -6.78 15.64
N CYS A 272 -18.24 -5.94 14.62
CA CYS A 272 -18.80 -4.58 14.54
C CYS A 272 -19.03 -4.18 13.08
N GLU A 273 -19.63 -3.02 12.81
CA GLU A 273 -19.87 -2.53 11.44
C GLU A 273 -19.21 -1.15 11.22
N PRO A 274 -17.87 -1.06 11.24
CA PRO A 274 -17.19 0.20 11.01
C PRO A 274 -17.42 0.68 9.59
N PHE A 275 -17.54 1.99 9.40
CA PHE A 275 -17.23 2.58 8.10
C PHE A 275 -15.72 2.42 7.86
N THR A 276 -15.34 1.83 6.74
CA THR A 276 -13.95 1.59 6.40
C THR A 276 -13.49 2.45 5.24
N LEU A 277 -12.25 2.94 5.35
CA LEU A 277 -11.60 3.75 4.33
C LEU A 277 -10.20 3.23 4.07
N ILE A 278 -9.84 3.18 2.78
CA ILE A 278 -8.46 3.18 2.29
C ILE A 278 -8.34 4.37 1.35
N CYS A 279 -7.19 5.04 1.39
CA CYS A 279 -6.85 6.11 0.47
C CYS A 279 -5.46 5.82 -0.08
N GLU A 280 -5.41 5.50 -1.35
CA GLU A 280 -4.20 5.20 -2.06
C GLU A 280 -3.60 6.47 -2.62
N MET A 281 -2.41 6.80 -2.12
CA MET A 281 -1.74 8.06 -2.38
C MET A 281 -0.48 7.85 -3.22
N PRO A 282 -0.40 8.40 -4.45
CA PRO A 282 0.73 8.19 -5.33
C PRO A 282 1.94 9.02 -4.88
N TYR A 283 3.09 8.38 -4.69
CA TYR A 283 4.31 9.12 -4.38
C TYR A 283 4.90 9.82 -5.61
N PHE A 284 4.89 9.13 -6.75
CA PHE A 284 5.24 9.66 -8.05
C PHE A 284 3.98 9.96 -8.86
N TYR A 285 4.01 11.03 -9.65
CA TYR A 285 2.89 11.49 -10.46
C TYR A 285 3.32 11.89 -11.86
N HIS A 286 2.45 11.62 -12.84
CA HIS A 286 2.58 12.11 -14.20
C HIS A 286 1.19 12.51 -14.74
N PRO A 287 1.02 13.69 -15.38
CA PRO A 287 -0.29 14.20 -15.80
C PRO A 287 -1.12 13.25 -16.68
N ALA A 288 -0.46 12.37 -17.43
CA ALA A 288 -1.14 11.38 -18.26
C ALA A 288 -2.11 10.47 -17.47
N ILE A 289 -1.86 10.21 -16.17
CA ILE A 289 -2.72 9.33 -15.37
C ILE A 289 -4.13 9.89 -15.12
N ASN A 290 -4.35 11.18 -15.40
CA ASN A 290 -5.66 11.82 -15.29
C ASN A 290 -6.30 12.12 -16.66
N ASP A 291 -5.61 11.80 -17.76
CA ASP A 291 -6.08 12.09 -19.12
C ASP A 291 -6.99 10.95 -19.63
N THR A 292 -8.29 11.22 -19.63
CA THR A 292 -9.32 10.28 -20.09
C THR A 292 -9.63 10.39 -21.58
N SER A 293 -8.90 11.21 -22.35
CA SER A 293 -9.04 11.25 -23.80
C SER A 293 -8.58 9.93 -24.43
N ALA A 294 -9.13 9.61 -25.61
CA ALA A 294 -8.75 8.41 -26.34
C ALA A 294 -7.27 8.47 -26.74
N SER A 295 -6.55 7.38 -26.51
CA SER A 295 -5.19 7.17 -26.99
C SER A 295 -5.17 6.70 -28.45
N ASP A 296 -4.00 6.25 -28.90
CA ASP A 296 -3.73 5.65 -30.20
C ASP A 296 -3.67 4.10 -30.16
N MET A 297 -4.03 3.48 -29.05
CA MET A 297 -3.90 2.04 -28.82
C MET A 297 -5.17 1.43 -28.26
N VAL A 298 -5.52 0.22 -28.70
CA VAL A 298 -6.61 -0.57 -28.13
C VAL A 298 -6.21 -1.00 -26.72
N ARG A 299 -7.11 -0.86 -25.74
CA ARG A 299 -6.84 -1.18 -24.33
C ARG A 299 -6.33 -2.60 -24.15
N ARG A 300 -6.95 -3.58 -24.82
CA ARG A 300 -6.50 -4.97 -24.88
C ARG A 300 -5.04 -5.11 -25.28
N ASP A 301 -4.62 -4.39 -26.33
CA ASP A 301 -3.27 -4.50 -26.86
C ASP A 301 -2.25 -3.90 -25.91
N ALA A 302 -2.58 -2.79 -25.24
CA ALA A 302 -1.75 -2.20 -24.20
C ALA A 302 -1.53 -3.16 -23.03
N ILE A 303 -2.60 -3.78 -22.51
CA ILE A 303 -2.50 -4.73 -21.39
C ILE A 303 -1.74 -6.01 -21.82
N LEU A 304 -2.04 -6.57 -23.01
CA LEU A 304 -1.32 -7.75 -23.51
C LEU A 304 0.17 -7.49 -23.73
N GLN A 305 0.54 -6.28 -24.18
CA GLN A 305 1.94 -5.88 -24.28
C GLN A 305 2.58 -5.82 -22.89
N ALA A 306 1.92 -5.19 -21.91
CA ALA A 306 2.41 -5.14 -20.54
C ALA A 306 2.62 -6.53 -19.93
N ILE A 307 1.68 -7.46 -20.15
CA ILE A 307 1.77 -8.86 -19.73
C ILE A 307 2.98 -9.55 -20.36
N ALA A 308 3.19 -9.37 -21.67
CA ALA A 308 4.32 -9.97 -22.39
C ALA A 308 5.67 -9.45 -21.85
N GLU A 309 5.79 -8.15 -21.62
CA GLU A 309 6.99 -7.53 -21.04
C GLU A 309 7.25 -8.02 -19.60
N THR A 310 6.21 -8.11 -18.77
CA THR A 310 6.33 -8.62 -17.39
C THR A 310 6.77 -10.09 -17.40
N ARG A 311 6.20 -10.92 -18.29
CA ARG A 311 6.61 -12.33 -18.46
C ARG A 311 8.08 -12.46 -18.84
N GLU A 312 8.58 -11.59 -19.71
CA GLU A 312 10.01 -11.57 -20.07
C GLU A 312 10.89 -11.26 -18.84
N LYS A 313 10.51 -10.26 -18.04
CA LYS A 313 11.26 -9.87 -16.84
C LYS A 313 11.23 -10.94 -15.74
N VAL A 314 10.08 -11.57 -15.51
CA VAL A 314 9.98 -12.73 -14.60
C VAL A 314 10.87 -13.86 -15.09
N GLY A 315 10.84 -14.19 -16.38
CA GLY A 315 11.71 -15.21 -16.96
C GLY A 315 13.22 -14.87 -16.86
N PHE A 316 13.59 -13.59 -16.97
CA PHE A 316 14.96 -13.13 -16.74
C PHE A 316 15.37 -13.34 -15.28
N MET A 317 14.55 -12.91 -14.33
CA MET A 317 14.81 -13.07 -12.91
C MET A 317 14.88 -14.55 -12.49
N GLN A 318 14.00 -15.40 -13.03
CA GLN A 318 14.02 -16.85 -12.82
C GLN A 318 15.36 -17.47 -13.22
N ARG A 319 15.88 -17.13 -14.41
CA ARG A 319 17.19 -17.64 -14.87
C ARG A 319 18.33 -17.23 -13.95
N LEU A 320 18.33 -15.98 -13.49
CA LEU A 320 19.34 -15.49 -12.55
C LEU A 320 19.22 -16.19 -11.20
N TYR A 321 18.00 -16.35 -10.68
CA TYR A 321 17.74 -17.05 -9.43
C TYR A 321 18.21 -18.51 -9.52
N ASP A 322 17.87 -19.23 -10.58
CA ASP A 322 18.28 -20.63 -10.79
C ASP A 322 19.79 -20.83 -10.84
N ALA A 323 20.54 -19.82 -11.30
CA ALA A 323 22.00 -19.87 -11.35
C ALA A 323 22.67 -19.83 -9.97
N VAL A 324 21.99 -19.30 -8.95
CA VAL A 324 22.57 -19.09 -7.60
C VAL A 324 21.75 -19.73 -6.48
N LYS A 325 20.58 -20.31 -6.75
CA LYS A 325 19.65 -20.82 -5.72
C LYS A 325 20.28 -21.79 -4.72
N SER A 326 21.27 -22.59 -5.15
CA SER A 326 21.99 -23.54 -4.28
C SER A 326 22.98 -22.86 -3.33
N GLU A 327 23.37 -21.62 -3.63
CA GLU A 327 24.30 -20.81 -2.83
C GLU A 327 23.57 -19.83 -1.90
N LEU A 328 22.30 -19.53 -2.19
CA LEU A 328 21.44 -18.78 -1.29
C LEU A 328 21.21 -19.60 -0.02
N THR A 329 21.95 -19.27 1.04
CA THR A 329 21.95 -20.00 2.32
C THR A 329 21.51 -19.11 3.49
N LEU A 330 21.55 -17.79 3.32
CA LEU A 330 21.06 -16.83 4.28
C LEU A 330 19.51 -16.86 4.31
N PRO A 331 18.89 -17.10 5.48
CA PRO A 331 17.47 -16.82 5.66
C PRO A 331 17.24 -15.31 5.53
N SER A 332 16.56 -14.89 4.46
CA SER A 332 16.41 -13.49 4.11
C SER A 332 14.96 -13.19 3.71
N PRO A 333 14.34 -12.10 4.22
CA PRO A 333 12.99 -11.70 3.80
C PRO A 333 12.89 -11.43 2.30
N PHE A 334 13.96 -10.91 1.68
CA PHE A 334 14.02 -10.70 0.23
C PHE A 334 13.87 -12.01 -0.54
N ARG A 335 14.51 -13.08 -0.05
CA ARG A 335 14.45 -14.39 -0.70
C ARG A 335 13.02 -14.94 -0.71
N VAL A 336 12.32 -14.86 0.42
CA VAL A 336 10.94 -15.34 0.52
C VAL A 336 10.04 -14.59 -0.48
N ALA A 337 10.17 -13.26 -0.55
CA ALA A 337 9.40 -12.44 -1.48
C ALA A 337 9.71 -12.76 -2.96
N ILE A 338 10.99 -12.94 -3.31
CA ILE A 338 11.41 -13.30 -4.67
C ILE A 338 10.92 -14.69 -5.05
N GLU A 339 11.07 -15.69 -4.18
CA GLU A 339 10.61 -17.05 -4.44
C GLU A 339 9.10 -17.09 -4.65
N GLU A 340 8.33 -16.36 -3.84
CA GLU A 340 6.88 -16.27 -4.02
C GLU A 340 6.51 -15.58 -5.34
N THR A 341 7.16 -14.45 -5.65
CA THR A 341 6.96 -13.75 -6.92
C THR A 341 7.19 -14.68 -8.11
N LEU A 342 8.30 -15.42 -8.11
CA LEU A 342 8.64 -16.37 -9.18
C LEU A 342 7.65 -17.55 -9.25
N ARG A 343 7.09 -17.97 -8.12
CA ARG A 343 6.10 -19.05 -8.03
C ARG A 343 4.75 -18.64 -8.63
N THR A 344 4.25 -17.44 -8.31
CA THR A 344 2.87 -17.05 -8.66
C THR A 344 2.74 -16.29 -9.97
N SER A 345 3.73 -15.47 -10.33
CA SER A 345 3.62 -14.50 -11.43
C SER A 345 3.12 -15.10 -12.74
N LEU A 346 3.59 -16.30 -13.12
CA LEU A 346 3.18 -16.90 -14.40
C LEU A 346 1.70 -17.31 -14.43
N ALA A 347 1.16 -17.79 -13.30
CA ALA A 347 -0.24 -18.15 -13.18
C ALA A 347 -1.13 -16.90 -13.18
N GLU A 348 -0.74 -15.87 -12.43
CA GLU A 348 -1.42 -14.57 -12.38
C GLU A 348 -1.46 -13.90 -13.77
N LEU A 349 -0.32 -13.87 -14.48
CA LEU A 349 -0.25 -13.33 -15.84
C LEU A 349 -1.10 -14.13 -16.84
N ALA A 350 -1.23 -15.45 -16.66
CA ALA A 350 -2.10 -16.27 -17.50
C ALA A 350 -3.58 -15.99 -17.23
N ALA A 351 -3.97 -15.83 -15.96
CA ALA A 351 -5.31 -15.44 -15.56
C ALA A 351 -5.68 -14.06 -16.14
N GLN A 352 -4.79 -13.07 -15.99
CA GLN A 352 -4.98 -11.74 -16.55
C GLN A 352 -5.06 -11.78 -18.08
N GLU A 353 -4.20 -12.55 -18.75
CA GLU A 353 -4.27 -12.71 -20.21
C GLU A 353 -5.62 -13.31 -20.65
N ASN A 354 -6.15 -14.30 -19.93
CA ASN A 354 -7.47 -14.88 -20.20
C ASN A 354 -8.59 -13.83 -20.03
N TRP A 355 -8.59 -13.09 -18.92
CA TRP A 355 -9.55 -12.02 -18.67
C TRP A 355 -9.51 -10.95 -19.77
N VAL A 356 -8.31 -10.48 -20.14
CA VAL A 356 -8.14 -9.45 -21.19
C VAL A 356 -8.72 -9.91 -22.54
N ARG A 357 -8.58 -11.20 -22.87
CA ARG A 357 -9.05 -11.78 -24.14
C ARG A 357 -10.56 -12.02 -24.15
N THR A 358 -11.15 -12.34 -23.01
CA THR A 358 -12.58 -12.70 -22.90
C THR A 358 -13.47 -11.49 -22.59
N ASN A 359 -12.93 -10.49 -21.87
CA ASN A 359 -13.66 -9.27 -21.55
C ASN A 359 -13.85 -8.40 -22.79
N ARG A 360 -15.11 -8.11 -23.13
CA ARG A 360 -15.45 -7.28 -24.31
C ARG A 360 -15.08 -5.81 -24.11
N GLY A 361 -15.07 -5.31 -22.88
CA GLY A 361 -14.72 -3.92 -22.55
C GLY A 361 -13.27 -3.56 -22.85
N THR A 362 -12.38 -4.55 -23.03
CA THR A 362 -10.97 -4.29 -23.41
C THR A 362 -10.79 -4.02 -24.90
N ALA A 363 -11.82 -4.26 -25.73
CA ALA A 363 -11.73 -4.05 -27.19
C ALA A 363 -11.82 -2.56 -27.61
N GLU A 364 -12.13 -1.67 -26.67
CA GLU A 364 -12.22 -0.23 -26.90
C GLU A 364 -10.82 0.41 -26.96
N MET A 365 -10.75 1.63 -27.48
CA MET A 365 -9.51 2.42 -27.40
C MET A 365 -9.20 2.70 -25.94
N ALA A 366 -7.97 2.44 -25.51
CA ALA A 366 -7.52 2.86 -24.18
C ALA A 366 -7.56 4.39 -24.09
N THR A 367 -7.87 4.90 -22.92
CA THR A 367 -7.56 6.30 -22.60
C THR A 367 -6.05 6.51 -22.54
N VAL A 368 -5.60 7.75 -22.60
CA VAL A 368 -4.19 8.10 -22.37
C VAL A 368 -3.73 7.57 -20.99
N ALA A 369 -4.57 7.70 -19.96
CA ALA A 369 -4.30 7.19 -18.62
C ALA A 369 -4.15 5.66 -18.59
N GLN A 370 -5.06 4.90 -19.21
CA GLN A 370 -5.00 3.43 -19.27
C GLN A 370 -3.76 2.93 -20.00
N LYS A 371 -3.44 3.53 -21.15
CA LYS A 371 -2.23 3.21 -21.90
C LYS A 371 -0.97 3.52 -21.08
N PHE A 372 -0.95 4.68 -20.42
CA PHE A 372 0.17 5.10 -19.58
C PHE A 372 0.37 4.15 -18.41
N ASP A 373 -0.70 3.78 -17.72
CA ASP A 373 -0.65 2.85 -16.60
C ASP A 373 -0.08 1.48 -17.01
N SER A 374 -0.67 0.88 -18.06
CA SER A 374 -0.25 -0.43 -18.58
C SER A 374 1.21 -0.46 -19.05
N LEU A 375 1.66 0.56 -19.78
CA LEU A 375 2.96 0.52 -20.48
C LEU A 375 4.08 1.26 -19.77
N VAL A 376 3.75 2.21 -18.90
CA VAL A 376 4.73 3.07 -18.22
C VAL A 376 4.82 2.74 -16.74
N ILE A 377 3.71 2.77 -15.99
CA ILE A 377 3.74 2.52 -14.54
C ILE A 377 4.26 1.12 -14.25
N HIS A 378 3.84 0.11 -15.02
CA HIS A 378 4.35 -1.26 -14.89
C HIS A 378 5.87 -1.40 -15.07
N ARG A 379 6.55 -0.46 -15.75
CA ARG A 379 8.03 -0.47 -15.82
C ARG A 379 8.65 -0.22 -14.45
N LEU A 380 8.04 0.63 -13.62
CA LEU A 380 8.48 0.87 -12.24
C LEU A 380 8.26 -0.39 -11.40
N HIS A 381 7.07 -1.01 -11.43
CA HIS A 381 6.80 -2.24 -10.67
C HIS A 381 7.82 -3.36 -10.96
N ARG A 382 8.21 -3.53 -12.23
CA ARG A 382 9.25 -4.48 -12.63
C ARG A 382 10.64 -4.10 -12.08
N LEU A 383 10.94 -2.80 -11.99
CA LEU A 383 12.17 -2.31 -11.39
C LEU A 383 12.22 -2.57 -9.88
N LEU A 384 11.09 -2.44 -9.16
CA LEU A 384 11.00 -2.72 -7.72
C LEU A 384 11.40 -4.15 -7.41
N GLY A 385 10.83 -5.13 -8.11
CA GLY A 385 11.17 -6.55 -7.95
C GLY A 385 12.65 -6.84 -8.25
N LEU A 386 13.22 -6.19 -9.27
CA LEU A 386 14.64 -6.32 -9.59
C LEU A 386 15.55 -5.68 -8.52
N GLY A 387 15.14 -4.55 -7.95
CA GLY A 387 15.81 -3.92 -6.82
C GLY A 387 15.88 -4.85 -5.61
N MET A 388 14.74 -5.43 -5.22
CA MET A 388 14.69 -6.45 -4.18
C MET A 388 15.57 -7.67 -4.48
N PHE A 389 15.62 -8.12 -5.75
CA PHE A 389 16.49 -9.22 -6.17
C PHE A 389 17.98 -8.88 -5.99
N VAL A 390 18.40 -7.66 -6.35
CA VAL A 390 19.77 -7.18 -6.10
C VAL A 390 20.08 -7.15 -4.60
N ARG A 391 19.15 -6.66 -3.77
CA ARG A 391 19.31 -6.64 -2.31
C ARG A 391 19.44 -8.04 -1.70
N MET A 392 18.69 -9.02 -2.23
CA MET A 392 18.82 -10.42 -1.83
C MET A 392 20.25 -10.94 -2.06
N LEU A 393 20.81 -10.66 -3.24
CA LEU A 393 22.18 -11.06 -3.59
C LEU A 393 23.23 -10.32 -2.75
N ASP A 394 23.05 -9.02 -2.53
CA ASP A 394 23.93 -8.20 -1.68
C ASP A 394 23.98 -8.75 -0.25
N ALA A 395 22.82 -9.08 0.33
CA ALA A 395 22.73 -9.65 1.66
C ALA A 395 23.41 -11.01 1.75
N GLN A 396 23.22 -11.89 0.76
CA GLN A 396 23.89 -13.19 0.68
C GLN A 396 25.42 -13.02 0.61
N ILE A 397 25.92 -12.19 -0.30
CA ILE A 397 27.35 -11.96 -0.49
C ILE A 397 27.98 -11.36 0.77
N ALA A 398 27.30 -10.40 1.41
CA ALA A 398 27.78 -9.82 2.66
C ALA A 398 27.91 -10.86 3.78
N ALA A 399 27.02 -11.86 3.83
CA ALA A 399 27.01 -12.90 4.86
C ALA A 399 28.00 -14.05 4.59
N THR A 400 28.16 -14.48 3.33
CA THR A 400 28.94 -15.69 3.00
C THR A 400 30.21 -15.45 2.20
N GLY A 401 30.46 -14.20 1.79
CA GLY A 401 31.52 -13.87 0.85
C GLY A 401 31.11 -14.09 -0.60
N GLU A 402 32.00 -13.66 -1.51
CA GLU A 402 31.79 -13.74 -2.95
C GLU A 402 32.06 -15.15 -3.51
N SER A 403 31.26 -15.56 -4.48
CA SER A 403 31.57 -16.63 -5.42
C SER A 403 31.49 -16.09 -6.86
N ALA A 404 32.05 -16.83 -7.82
CA ALA A 404 32.01 -16.40 -9.22
C ALA A 404 30.58 -16.29 -9.76
N SER A 405 29.71 -17.23 -9.41
CA SER A 405 28.29 -17.26 -9.78
C SER A 405 27.49 -16.16 -9.09
N LEU A 406 27.67 -15.95 -7.78
CA LEU A 406 27.00 -14.85 -7.05
C LEU A 406 27.42 -13.49 -7.61
N SER A 407 28.72 -13.27 -7.82
CA SER A 407 29.24 -12.01 -8.34
C SER A 407 28.73 -11.73 -9.75
N SER A 408 28.82 -12.71 -10.66
CA SER A 408 28.32 -12.56 -12.03
C SER A 408 26.80 -12.33 -12.10
N THR A 409 26.03 -13.02 -11.26
CA THR A 409 24.57 -12.87 -11.21
C THR A 409 24.19 -11.51 -10.66
N ARG A 410 24.86 -11.06 -9.60
CA ARG A 410 24.68 -9.74 -9.00
C ARG A 410 25.03 -8.63 -9.97
N GLU A 411 26.16 -8.72 -10.67
CA GLU A 411 26.55 -7.75 -11.70
C GLU A 411 25.51 -7.67 -12.82
N THR A 412 25.01 -8.82 -13.29
CA THR A 412 23.98 -8.88 -14.34
C THR A 412 22.66 -8.25 -13.88
N ALA A 413 22.19 -8.60 -12.68
CA ALA A 413 20.99 -8.04 -12.09
C ALA A 413 21.13 -6.53 -11.86
N LYS A 414 22.26 -6.09 -11.31
CA LYS A 414 22.55 -4.67 -11.05
C LYS A 414 22.64 -3.88 -12.34
N ALA A 415 23.30 -4.39 -13.38
CA ALA A 415 23.37 -3.71 -14.67
C ALA A 415 21.97 -3.55 -15.31
N ALA A 416 21.12 -4.58 -15.20
CA ALA A 416 19.74 -4.49 -15.64
C ALA A 416 18.91 -3.47 -14.81
N PHE A 417 19.13 -3.41 -13.50
CA PHE A 417 18.51 -2.43 -12.62
C PHE A 417 18.95 -1.00 -12.99
N ASP A 418 20.26 -0.76 -13.07
CA ASP A 418 20.82 0.57 -13.35
C ASP A 418 20.38 1.06 -14.75
N ALA A 419 20.31 0.17 -15.75
CA ALA A 419 19.82 0.51 -17.08
C ALA A 419 18.32 0.83 -17.08
N GLY A 420 17.51 0.04 -16.34
CA GLY A 420 16.07 0.25 -16.23
C GLY A 420 15.72 1.53 -15.49
N SER A 421 16.42 1.83 -14.39
CA SER A 421 16.24 3.06 -13.62
C SER A 421 16.69 4.28 -14.44
N ALA A 422 17.86 4.23 -15.08
CA ALA A 422 18.32 5.33 -15.93
C ALA A 422 17.37 5.62 -17.09
N ALA A 423 16.76 4.59 -17.69
CA ALA A 423 15.75 4.77 -18.73
C ALA A 423 14.48 5.46 -18.19
N LEU A 424 13.99 5.06 -17.01
CA LEU A 424 12.83 5.70 -16.39
C LEU A 424 13.12 7.17 -16.06
N GLU A 425 14.26 7.47 -15.44
CA GLU A 425 14.66 8.83 -15.08
C GLU A 425 14.90 9.72 -16.31
N ALA A 426 15.31 9.15 -17.45
CA ALA A 426 15.55 9.91 -18.68
C ALA A 426 14.29 10.13 -19.53
N GLU A 427 13.35 9.18 -19.51
CA GLU A 427 12.16 9.19 -20.37
C GLU A 427 10.93 9.81 -19.71
N LEU A 428 10.84 9.78 -18.37
CA LEU A 428 9.67 10.23 -17.64
C LEU A 428 9.87 11.59 -17.00
N ASP A 429 9.02 12.55 -17.40
CA ASP A 429 8.89 13.85 -16.74
C ASP A 429 7.89 13.74 -15.58
N TYR A 430 8.26 12.95 -14.56
CA TYR A 430 7.42 12.72 -13.38
C TYR A 430 7.66 13.79 -12.30
N THR A 431 6.66 13.96 -11.45
CA THR A 431 6.73 14.81 -10.26
C THR A 431 6.78 13.94 -9.01
N VAL A 432 7.68 14.27 -8.09
CA VAL A 432 7.63 13.77 -6.70
C VAL A 432 6.60 14.59 -5.94
N VAL A 433 5.58 13.94 -5.41
CA VAL A 433 4.53 14.65 -4.67
C VAL A 433 5.07 15.06 -3.29
N PRO A 434 4.97 16.35 -2.90
CA PRO A 434 5.38 16.78 -1.56
C PRO A 434 4.63 16.00 -0.47
N ILE A 435 5.36 15.51 0.54
CA ILE A 435 4.80 14.71 1.64
C ILE A 435 3.63 15.43 2.32
N GLN A 436 3.74 16.76 2.48
CA GLN A 436 2.65 17.58 3.02
C GLN A 436 1.33 17.38 2.27
N LYS A 437 1.34 17.39 0.93
CA LYS A 437 0.11 17.20 0.14
C LYS A 437 -0.47 15.80 0.33
N LEU A 438 0.40 14.81 0.42
CA LEU A 438 0.01 13.42 0.63
C LEU A 438 -0.71 13.25 1.98
N VAL A 439 -0.10 13.80 3.03
CA VAL A 439 -0.66 13.82 4.39
C VAL A 439 -1.99 14.59 4.44
N ARG A 440 -2.09 15.74 3.75
CA ARG A 440 -3.31 16.55 3.72
C ARG A 440 -4.51 15.81 3.14
N VAL A 441 -4.32 15.04 2.08
CA VAL A 441 -5.41 14.26 1.48
C VAL A 441 -5.84 13.12 2.42
N GLN A 442 -4.91 12.35 2.98
CA GLN A 442 -5.30 11.30 3.94
C GLN A 442 -5.98 11.88 5.19
N LEU A 443 -5.46 12.97 5.74
CA LEU A 443 -6.06 13.65 6.89
C LEU A 443 -7.46 14.19 6.57
N GLY A 444 -7.61 14.90 5.45
CA GLY A 444 -8.90 15.44 5.05
C GLY A 444 -9.93 14.33 4.81
N SER A 445 -9.49 13.20 4.25
CA SER A 445 -10.35 12.03 4.04
C SER A 445 -10.77 11.40 5.37
N ALA A 446 -9.86 11.31 6.36
CA ALA A 446 -10.19 10.87 7.71
C ALA A 446 -11.23 11.78 8.37
N LEU A 447 -11.08 13.10 8.27
CA LEU A 447 -12.00 14.07 8.87
C LEU A 447 -13.38 14.03 8.21
N LEU A 448 -13.44 13.93 6.88
CA LEU A 448 -14.70 13.81 6.13
C LEU A 448 -15.41 12.49 6.44
N ALA A 449 -14.67 11.37 6.49
CA ALA A 449 -15.23 10.07 6.84
C ALA A 449 -15.72 10.01 8.30
N ALA A 450 -14.94 10.52 9.25
CA ALA A 450 -15.34 10.60 10.65
C ALA A 450 -16.60 11.47 10.84
N ASP A 451 -16.71 12.57 10.09
CA ASP A 451 -17.92 13.40 10.12
C ASP A 451 -19.13 12.69 9.48
N TYR A 452 -18.92 11.95 8.39
CA TYR A 452 -19.98 11.16 7.77
C TYR A 452 -20.52 10.07 8.72
N VAL A 453 -19.63 9.37 9.43
CA VAL A 453 -19.99 8.39 10.46
C VAL A 453 -20.70 9.04 11.64
N ALA A 454 -20.44 10.33 11.87
CA ALA A 454 -21.08 11.06 12.95
C ALA A 454 -22.60 11.26 12.76
N GLY A 455 -23.04 11.36 11.50
CA GLY A 455 -24.35 11.93 11.16
C GLY A 455 -24.46 13.41 11.52
#